data_AF-A0A257R9V5-F1
#
_entry.id   AF-A0A257R9V5-F1
#
_cell.length_a   1.000
_cell.length_b   1.000
_cell.length_c   1.000
_cell.angle_alpha   90.00
_cell.angle_beta   90.00
_cell.angle_gamma   90.00
#
_symmetry.space_group_name_H-M   'P 1'
#
loop_
_entity.id
_entity.type
_entity.pdbx_description
1 polymer ?
#
loop_
_entity_poly.entity_id
_entity_poly.type
_entity_poly.pdbx_seq_one_letter_code
_entity_poly.pdbx_strand_id
1 'polypeptide(L)'
;MSAIITPPPTPIVLPTKFDLLTENPVYKPFRYPWAYEAWLTQQRVHWLPEEVPLADDVKDWHKNLTAGERNLLTQIFRFFTQADVEVNNCYMKHYSQVFKPTEVLMMLSAFSNIETVHIAA
;
A
#
# COMPACT_ATOMS: atom_id res chain seq x y z
N MET A 1 -45.34 -7.64 -51.76
CA MET A 1 -44.92 -8.07 -50.41
C MET A 1 -43.54 -7.49 -50.16
N SER A 2 -43.45 -6.36 -49.44
CA SER A 2 -42.16 -5.75 -49.08
C SER A 2 -41.86 -6.13 -47.63
N ALA A 3 -40.81 -6.92 -47.42
CA ALA A 3 -40.37 -7.32 -46.09
C ALA A 3 -39.75 -6.11 -45.38
N ILE A 4 -40.35 -5.69 -44.27
CA ILE A 4 -39.81 -4.63 -43.41
C ILE A 4 -38.62 -5.24 -42.68
N ILE A 5 -37.41 -4.96 -43.16
CA ILE A 5 -36.16 -5.33 -42.49
C ILE A 5 -36.03 -4.40 -41.28
N THR A 6 -36.37 -4.88 -40.08
CA THR A 6 -36.09 -4.16 -38.84
C THR A 6 -34.58 -4.08 -38.63
N PRO A 7 -34.01 -2.91 -38.30
CA PRO A 7 -32.58 -2.78 -38.05
C PRO A 7 -32.15 -3.67 -36.86
N PRO A 8 -30.91 -4.20 -36.87
CA PRO A 8 -30.41 -5.00 -35.75
C PRO A 8 -30.43 -4.17 -34.46
N PRO A 9 -30.70 -4.79 -33.29
CA PRO A 9 -30.67 -4.07 -32.02
C PRO A 9 -29.28 -3.48 -31.81
N THR A 10 -29.22 -2.17 -31.60
CA THR A 10 -27.99 -1.45 -31.26
C THR A 10 -27.35 -2.12 -30.04
N PRO A 11 -26.04 -2.43 -30.05
CA PRO A 11 -25.37 -2.95 -28.86
C PRO A 11 -25.62 -1.97 -27.71
N ILE A 12 -26.15 -2.48 -26.60
CA ILE A 12 -26.27 -1.69 -25.37
C ILE A 12 -24.84 -1.43 -24.91
N VAL A 13 -24.30 -0.26 -25.25
CA VAL A 13 -23.03 0.22 -24.69
C VAL A 13 -23.33 0.56 -23.24
N LEU A 14 -23.06 -0.40 -22.34
CA LEU A 14 -23.06 -0.13 -20.91
C LEU A 14 -22.07 1.01 -20.66
N PRO A 15 -22.44 2.05 -19.90
CA PRO A 15 -21.49 3.12 -19.58
C PRO A 15 -20.27 2.49 -18.91
N THR A 16 -19.08 2.71 -19.48
CA THR A 16 -17.81 2.28 -18.88
C THR A 16 -17.72 2.88 -17.49
N LYS A 17 -18.04 2.07 -16.48
CA LYS A 17 -18.08 2.51 -15.09
C LYS A 17 -16.65 2.59 -14.57
N PHE A 18 -16.12 3.80 -14.55
CA PHE A 18 -14.82 4.11 -13.98
C PHE A 18 -14.92 4.05 -12.45
N ASP A 19 -14.62 2.89 -11.89
CA ASP A 19 -14.65 2.61 -10.45
C ASP A 19 -13.30 2.05 -9.99
N LEU A 20 -13.05 2.05 -8.69
CA LEU A 20 -11.84 1.51 -8.05
C LEU A 20 -11.65 0.00 -8.24
N LEU A 21 -12.71 -0.69 -8.67
CA LEU A 21 -12.73 -2.13 -8.94
C LEU A 21 -12.56 -2.46 -10.43
N THR A 22 -12.53 -1.44 -11.30
CA THR A 22 -12.42 -1.64 -12.75
C THR A 22 -10.99 -1.35 -13.19
N GLU A 23 -10.33 -2.31 -13.84
CA GLU A 23 -8.99 -2.12 -14.36
C GLU A 23 -8.91 -1.01 -15.43
N ASN A 24 -7.71 -0.48 -15.62
CA ASN A 24 -7.42 0.42 -16.72
C ASN A 24 -6.38 -0.23 -17.64
N PRO A 25 -6.74 -0.63 -18.88
CA PRO A 25 -5.82 -1.28 -19.80
C PRO A 25 -4.74 -0.32 -20.32
N VAL A 26 -4.88 1.00 -20.09
CA VAL A 26 -3.93 2.02 -20.56
C VAL A 26 -3.30 2.73 -19.36
N TYR A 27 -1.98 2.93 -19.40
CA TYR A 27 -1.23 3.59 -18.32
C TYR A 27 -1.66 5.06 -18.10
N LYS A 28 -1.98 5.81 -19.17
CA LYS A 28 -2.45 7.20 -19.08
C LYS A 28 -3.64 7.43 -20.02
N PRO A 29 -4.57 8.35 -19.69
CA PRO A 29 -4.58 9.20 -18.49
C PRO A 29 -4.96 8.45 -17.21
N PHE A 30 -4.43 8.89 -16.06
CA PHE A 30 -4.81 8.34 -14.75
C PHE A 30 -6.21 8.81 -14.34
N ARG A 31 -6.98 7.89 -13.74
CA ARG A 31 -8.30 8.20 -13.16
C ARG A 31 -8.14 8.83 -11.77
N TYR A 32 -7.10 8.44 -11.03
CA TYR A 32 -6.79 8.92 -9.69
C TYR A 32 -5.37 9.51 -9.58
N PRO A 33 -5.12 10.74 -10.07
CA PRO A 33 -3.79 11.35 -10.05
C PRO A 33 -3.18 11.47 -8.64
N TRP A 34 -4.01 11.66 -7.62
CA TRP A 34 -3.58 11.73 -6.22
C TRP A 34 -2.89 10.45 -5.75
N ALA A 35 -3.29 9.27 -6.26
CA ALA A 35 -2.67 8.00 -5.89
C ALA A 35 -1.23 7.93 -6.42
N TYR A 36 -1.00 8.47 -7.62
CA TYR A 36 0.35 8.61 -8.17
C TYR A 36 1.19 9.62 -7.37
N GLU A 37 0.61 10.74 -6.93
CA GLU A 37 1.33 11.70 -6.07
C GLU A 37 1.68 11.12 -4.71
N ALA A 38 0.78 10.32 -4.11
CA ALA A 38 1.06 9.60 -2.87
C ALA A 38 2.18 8.58 -3.05
N TRP A 39 2.15 7.80 -4.13
CA TRP A 39 3.25 6.91 -4.51
C TRP A 39 4.57 7.66 -4.62
N LEU A 40 4.60 8.77 -5.38
CA LEU A 40 5.81 9.56 -5.60
C LEU A 40 6.34 10.17 -4.30
N THR A 41 5.45 10.61 -3.42
CA THR A 41 5.81 11.12 -2.09
C THR A 41 6.47 10.02 -1.27
N GLN A 42 5.90 8.82 -1.26
CA GLN A 42 6.49 7.67 -0.56
C GLN A 42 7.88 7.31 -1.09
N GLN A 43 8.08 7.35 -2.41
CA GLN A 43 9.40 7.10 -3.00
C GLN A 43 10.46 8.13 -2.57
N ARG A 44 10.06 9.40 -2.38
CA ARG A 44 10.98 10.47 -1.96
C ARG A 44 11.40 10.37 -0.49
N VAL A 45 10.61 9.71 0.34
CA VAL A 45 10.88 9.52 1.77
C VAL A 45 11.29 8.08 2.08
N HIS A 46 11.69 7.32 1.07
CA HIS A 46 12.20 5.98 1.25
C HIS A 46 13.51 6.01 2.05
N TRP A 47 13.62 5.11 3.01
CA TRP A 47 14.78 4.94 3.88
C TRP A 47 15.02 3.45 4.12
N LEU A 48 16.21 3.10 4.58
CA LEU A 48 16.57 1.74 4.98
C LEU A 48 17.04 1.68 6.44
N PRO A 49 16.82 0.57 7.16
CA PRO A 49 17.17 0.46 8.58
C PRO A 49 18.65 0.73 8.87
N GLU A 50 19.53 0.39 7.94
CA GLU A 50 20.97 0.61 8.04
C GLU A 50 21.39 2.08 8.01
N GLU A 51 20.50 2.98 7.57
CA GLU A 51 20.74 4.42 7.52
C GLU A 51 20.62 5.09 8.91
N VAL A 52 20.05 4.38 9.90
CA VAL A 52 19.84 4.89 11.26
C VAL A 52 20.86 4.26 12.21
N PRO A 53 21.85 5.03 12.72
CA PRO A 53 22.84 4.49 13.65
C PRO A 53 22.24 4.29 15.06
N LEU A 54 22.15 3.04 15.52
CA LEU A 54 21.62 2.68 16.85
C LEU A 54 22.69 2.43 17.93
N ALA A 55 23.95 2.79 17.64
CA ALA A 55 25.08 2.42 18.50
C ALA A 55 25.01 3.03 19.91
N ASP A 56 24.47 4.25 20.03
CA ASP A 56 24.32 4.91 21.32
C ASP A 56 23.05 4.42 22.05
N ASP A 57 21.96 4.17 21.34
CA ASP A 57 20.73 3.55 21.88
C ASP A 57 21.00 2.18 22.52
N VAL A 58 21.85 1.36 21.90
CA VAL A 58 22.27 0.06 22.46
C VAL A 58 23.07 0.25 23.76
N LYS A 59 23.92 1.27 23.85
CA LYS A 59 24.64 1.56 25.10
C LYS A 59 23.69 2.00 26.21
N ASP A 60 22.74 2.87 25.88
CA ASP A 60 21.72 3.36 26.82
C ASP A 60 20.82 2.23 27.30
N TRP A 61 20.44 1.32 26.39
CA TRP A 61 19.75 0.09 26.75
C TRP A 61 20.50 -0.61 27.86
N HIS A 62 21.79 -0.90 27.70
CA HIS A 62 22.54 -1.67 28.69
C HIS A 62 22.87 -0.91 29.99
N LYS A 63 23.07 0.40 29.95
CA LYS A 63 23.64 1.14 31.09
C LYS A 63 22.66 2.05 31.83
N ASN A 64 21.66 2.58 31.14
CA ASN A 64 20.86 3.70 31.66
C ASN A 64 19.42 3.30 32.00
N LEU A 65 18.92 2.18 31.44
CA LEU A 65 17.56 1.72 31.70
C LEU A 65 17.44 0.80 32.91
N THR A 66 16.47 1.08 33.77
CA THR A 66 16.05 0.17 34.84
C THR A 66 15.36 -1.08 34.25
N ALA A 67 15.23 -2.13 35.07
CA ALA A 67 14.54 -3.35 34.65
C ALA A 67 13.06 -3.11 34.26
N GLY A 68 12.38 -2.18 34.94
CA GLY A 68 10.99 -1.83 34.65
C GLY A 68 10.83 -1.12 33.30
N GLU A 69 11.66 -0.12 33.02
CA GLU A 69 11.65 0.62 31.75
C GLU A 69 12.00 -0.28 30.57
N ARG A 70 13.00 -1.16 30.75
CA ARG A 70 13.38 -2.15 29.74
C ARG A 70 12.23 -3.12 29.44
N ASN A 71 11.53 -3.59 30.46
CA ASN A 71 10.37 -4.47 30.27
C ASN A 71 9.24 -3.74 29.52
N LEU A 72 8.97 -2.48 29.88
CA LEU A 72 7.98 -1.67 29.17
C LEU A 72 8.34 -1.50 27.69
N LEU A 73 9.56 -1.06 27.38
CA LEU A 73 10.02 -0.89 26.00
C LEU A 73 10.00 -2.21 25.22
N THR A 74 10.36 -3.32 25.85
CA THR A 74 10.28 -4.65 25.23
C THR A 74 8.84 -4.98 24.80
N GLN A 75 7.84 -4.70 25.63
CA GLN A 75 6.44 -4.95 25.26
C GLN A 75 5.97 -4.00 24.15
N ILE A 76 6.42 -2.75 24.16
CA ILE A 76 6.12 -1.77 23.10
C ILE A 76 6.69 -2.26 21.75
N PHE A 77 7.96 -2.66 21.70
CA PHE A 77 8.57 -3.17 20.45
C PHE A 77 7.88 -4.42 19.94
N ARG A 78 7.48 -5.34 20.82
CA ARG A 78 6.72 -6.55 20.46
C ARG A 78 5.35 -6.22 19.87
N PHE A 79 4.68 -5.18 20.39
CA PHE A 79 3.39 -4.75 19.86
C PHE A 79 3.53 -4.16 18.46
N PHE A 80 4.48 -3.24 18.25
CA PHE A 80 4.69 -2.62 16.93
C PHE A 80 5.08 -3.63 15.86
N THR A 81 6.11 -4.45 16.13
CA THR A 81 6.57 -5.48 15.18
C THR A 81 5.45 -6.45 14.77
N GLN A 82 4.62 -6.89 15.72
CA GLN A 82 3.48 -7.76 15.41
C GLN A 82 2.39 -7.03 14.61
N ALA A 83 2.07 -5.78 14.98
CA ALA A 83 1.08 -4.98 14.29
C ALA A 83 1.48 -4.72 12.83
N ASP A 84 2.75 -4.39 12.57
CA ASP A 84 3.25 -4.12 11.22
C ASP A 84 3.18 -5.36 10.32
N VAL A 85 3.46 -6.56 10.87
CA VAL A 85 3.28 -7.84 10.17
C VAL A 85 1.82 -8.04 9.74
N GLU A 86 0.87 -7.74 10.62
CA GLU A 86 -0.56 -7.89 10.32
C GLU A 86 -1.03 -6.89 9.25
N VAL A 87 -0.57 -5.64 9.35
CA VAL A 87 -0.89 -4.57 8.39
C VAL A 87 -0.35 -4.90 7.00
N ASN A 88 0.92 -5.31 6.88
CA ASN A 88 1.51 -5.71 5.60
C ASN A 88 0.74 -6.89 4.97
N ASN A 89 0.41 -7.91 5.76
CA ASN A 89 -0.39 -9.04 5.30
C ASN A 89 -1.75 -8.60 4.75
N CYS A 90 -2.39 -7.60 5.39
CA CYS A 90 -3.67 -7.08 4.94
C CYS A 90 -3.57 -6.36 3.58
N TYR A 91 -2.53 -5.52 3.40
CA TYR A 91 -2.28 -4.86 2.12
C TYR A 91 -2.10 -5.86 0.97
N MET A 92 -1.26 -6.88 1.19
CA MET A 92 -0.92 -7.84 0.15
C MET A 92 -2.03 -8.84 -0.13
N LYS A 93 -2.70 -9.36 0.89
CA LYS A 93 -3.68 -10.45 0.72
C LYS A 93 -5.09 -9.95 0.42
N HIS A 94 -5.48 -8.78 0.94
CA HIS A 94 -6.85 -8.30 0.84
C HIS A 94 -6.98 -7.09 -0.08
N TYR A 95 -6.15 -6.05 0.08
CA TYR A 95 -6.35 -4.80 -0.66
C TYR A 95 -5.85 -4.85 -2.10
N SER A 96 -4.70 -5.49 -2.35
CA SER A 96 -4.15 -5.64 -3.71
C SER A 96 -5.07 -6.42 -4.67
N GLN A 97 -5.94 -7.29 -4.13
CA GLN A 97 -6.84 -8.12 -4.94
C GLN A 97 -8.13 -7.38 -5.35
N VAL A 98 -8.56 -6.41 -4.54
CA VAL A 98 -9.82 -5.69 -4.72
C VAL A 98 -9.64 -4.51 -5.66
N PHE A 99 -8.56 -3.74 -5.49
CA PHE A 99 -8.30 -2.57 -6.32
C PHE A 99 -7.63 -2.96 -7.64
N LYS A 100 -8.10 -2.37 -8.74
CA LYS A 100 -7.65 -2.70 -10.11
C LYS A 100 -6.97 -1.55 -10.88
N PRO A 101 -7.24 -0.26 -10.62
CA PRO A 101 -6.51 0.82 -11.28
C PRO A 101 -5.01 0.78 -11.01
N THR A 102 -4.21 0.94 -12.07
CA THR A 102 -2.75 0.83 -12.03
C THR A 102 -2.13 1.81 -11.04
N GLU A 103 -2.58 3.07 -11.02
CA GLU A 103 -2.05 4.10 -10.11
C GLU A 103 -2.31 3.78 -8.62
N VAL A 104 -3.45 3.13 -8.32
CA VAL A 104 -3.77 2.70 -6.96
C VAL A 104 -2.91 1.50 -6.57
N LEU A 105 -2.70 0.56 -7.48
CA LEU A 105 -1.79 -0.56 -7.28
C LEU A 105 -0.34 -0.10 -7.08
N MET A 106 0.12 0.92 -7.82
CA MET A 106 1.43 1.54 -7.61
C MET A 106 1.55 2.10 -6.19
N MET A 107 0.55 2.87 -5.74
CA MET A 107 0.51 3.42 -4.38
C MET A 107 0.52 2.32 -3.31
N LEU A 108 -0.37 1.33 -3.42
CA LEU A 108 -0.46 0.23 -2.46
C LEU A 108 0.82 -0.60 -2.40
N SER A 109 1.50 -0.80 -3.54
CA SER A 109 2.79 -1.48 -3.57
C SER A 109 3.87 -0.70 -2.83
N ALA A 110 3.89 0.63 -2.94
CA ALA A 110 4.86 1.45 -2.20
C ALA A 110 4.58 1.45 -0.69
N PHE A 111 3.31 1.49 -0.29
CA PHE A 111 2.93 1.37 1.13
C PHE A 111 3.25 -0.02 1.68
N SER A 112 2.95 -1.08 0.94
CA SER A 112 3.33 -2.43 1.37
C SER A 112 4.84 -2.59 1.49
N ASN A 113 5.62 -2.01 0.58
CA ASN A 113 7.08 -2.05 0.66
C ASN A 113 7.58 -1.38 1.95
N ILE A 114 7.12 -0.17 2.27
CA ILE A 114 7.59 0.50 3.49
C ILE A 114 7.21 -0.26 4.77
N GLU A 115 6.07 -0.93 4.83
CA GLU A 115 5.75 -1.78 5.99
C GLU A 115 6.76 -2.94 6.15
N THR A 116 7.34 -3.46 5.06
CA THR A 116 8.41 -4.47 5.18
C THR A 116 9.70 -3.89 5.74
N VAL A 117 9.99 -2.62 5.44
CA VAL A 117 11.11 -1.88 6.02
C VAL A 117 10.87 -1.65 7.51
N HIS A 118 9.64 -1.27 7.90
CA HIS A 118 9.28 -1.11 9.32
C HIS A 118 9.42 -2.41 10.12
N ILE A 119 9.06 -3.56 9.53
CA ILE A 119 9.24 -4.87 10.19
C ILE A 119 10.73 -5.22 10.37
N ALA A 120 11.60 -4.78 9.45
CA ALA A 120 13.02 -5.07 9.48
C ALA A 120 13.83 -4.13 10.40
N ALA A 121 13.28 -2.97 10.73
CA ALA A 121 13.87 -1.98 11.63
C ALA A 121 13.66 -2.35 13.12
#